data_AF-A0A7C8E5D8-F1
#
_entry.id   AF-A0A7C8E5D8-F1
#
_cell.length_a   1.000
_cell.length_b   1.000
_cell.length_c   1.000
_cell.angle_alpha   90.00
_cell.angle_beta   90.00
_cell.angle_gamma   90.00
#
_symmetry.space_group_name_H-M   'P 1'
#
loop_
_entity.id
_entity.type
_entity.pdbx_description
1 polymer ?
#
loop_
_entity_poly.entity_id
_entity_poly.type
_entity_poly.pdbx_seq_one_letter_code
_entity_poly.pdbx_strand_id
1 'polypeptide(L)' 'DILELLPPDMVIQRLTGDPVKSELVAPLWAKEKQTNLTFIQTTLERRKTWQGKNYRKSTAVK' A
#
# COMPACT_ATOMS: atom_id res chain seq x y z
N ASP A 1 -6.78 -1.22 -7.87
CA ASP A 1 -6.32 -0.56 -6.62
C ASP A 1 -5.13 0.35 -6.89
N ILE A 2 -4.75 1.22 -5.95
CA ILE A 2 -3.67 2.20 -6.17
C ILE A 2 -2.30 1.56 -6.45
N LEU A 3 -1.93 0.48 -5.75
CA LEU A 3 -0.61 -0.14 -5.87
C LEU A 3 -0.33 -0.61 -7.30
N GLU A 4 -1.33 -1.16 -7.97
CA GLU A 4 -1.24 -1.68 -9.33
C GLU A 4 -0.97 -0.60 -10.38
N LEU A 5 -1.28 0.66 -10.05
CA LEU A 5 -1.11 1.83 -10.92
C LEU A 5 0.21 2.56 -10.68
N LEU A 6 0.94 2.22 -9.62
CA LEU A 6 2.23 2.84 -9.33
C LEU A 6 3.32 2.26 -10.23
N PRO A 7 4.38 3.03 -10.57
CA PRO A 7 5.51 2.47 -11.31
C PRO A 7 6.10 1.24 -10.59
N PRO A 8 6.48 0.18 -11.32
CA PRO A 8 7.00 -1.05 -10.72
C PRO A 8 8.36 -0.85 -10.01
N ASP A 9 9.11 0.18 -10.40
CA ASP A 9 10.42 0.57 -9.86
C ASP A 9 10.33 1.59 -8.70
N MET A 10 9.12 2.10 -8.40
CA MET A 10 8.93 3.07 -7.33
C MET A 10 9.02 2.41 -5.95
N VAL A 11 9.83 2.97 -5.06
CA VAL A 11 9.88 2.56 -3.66
C VAL A 11 8.79 3.28 -2.86
N ILE A 12 7.86 2.52 -2.28
CA ILE A 12 6.89 3.07 -1.32
C ILE A 12 7.54 3.08 0.07
N GLN A 13 7.86 4.27 0.58
CA GLN A 13 8.54 4.41 1.87
C GLN A 13 7.68 3.95 3.06
N ARG A 14 6.36 4.16 3.01
CA ARG A 14 5.41 3.74 4.06
C ARG A 14 4.08 3.31 3.45
N LEU A 15 3.63 2.10 3.77
CA LEU A 15 2.30 1.59 3.42
C LEU A 15 1.27 1.79 4.56
N THR A 16 1.75 1.77 5.80
CA THR A 16 0.96 2.02 7.00
C THR A 16 1.72 2.99 7.91
N GLY A 17 1.01 3.72 8.77
CA GLY A 17 1.64 4.51 9.84
C GLY A 17 2.04 3.64 11.04
N ASP A 18 2.96 4.14 11.85
CA ASP A 18 3.31 3.61 13.17
C ASP A 18 2.89 4.63 14.24
N PRO A 19 1.58 4.79 14.50
CA PRO A 19 1.11 5.80 15.44
C PRO A 19 1.52 5.45 16.86
N VAL A 20 1.83 6.48 17.67
CA VAL A 20 2.03 6.31 19.11
C VAL A 20 0.71 5.82 19.71
N LYS A 21 0.74 4.67 20.40
CA LYS A 21 -0.48 3.98 20.86
C LYS A 21 -1.38 4.85 21.74
N SER A 22 -0.79 5.72 22.56
CA SER A 22 -1.47 6.64 23.46
C SER A 22 -2.12 7.82 22.75
N GLU A 23 -1.62 8.20 21.58
CA GLU A 23 -2.10 9.36 20.82
C GLU A 23 -3.10 8.96 19.73
N LEU A 24 -3.16 7.68 19.35
CA LEU A 24 -4.09 7.21 18.35
C LEU A 24 -5.53 7.20 18.90
N VAL A 25 -6.32 8.19 18.46
CA VAL A 25 -7.76 8.28 18.71
C VAL A 25 -8.53 7.26 17.87
N ALA A 26 -8.25 7.21 16.57
CA ALA A 26 -8.85 6.30 15.61
C ALA A 26 -8.06 6.33 14.28
N PRO A 27 -8.23 5.34 13.38
CA PRO A 27 -8.92 4.07 13.61
C PRO A 27 -8.02 3.07 14.35
N LEU A 28 -8.60 2.20 15.19
CA LEU A 28 -7.83 1.30 16.07
C LEU A 28 -6.92 0.33 15.30
N TRP A 29 -7.33 -0.10 14.11
CA TRP A 29 -6.53 -1.00 13.27
C TRP A 29 -5.18 -0.40 12.85
N ALA A 30 -5.00 0.91 12.91
CA ALA A 30 -3.71 1.53 12.59
C ALA A 30 -2.60 1.18 13.60
N LYS A 31 -2.93 0.62 14.78
CA LYS A 31 -1.95 0.05 15.73
C LYS A 31 -1.39 -1.31 15.26
N GLU A 32 -2.12 -2.00 14.38
CA GLU A 32 -1.87 -3.39 13.99
C GLU A 32 -0.99 -3.50 12.74
N LYS A 33 0.20 -2.87 12.77
CA LYS A 33 1.11 -2.78 11.62
C LYS A 33 1.30 -4.10 10.87
N GLN A 34 1.71 -5.15 11.60
CA GLN A 34 2.03 -6.43 11.00
C GLN A 34 0.80 -7.07 10.35
N THR A 35 -0.34 -7.05 11.04
CA THR A 35 -1.62 -7.56 10.53
C THR A 35 -2.04 -6.84 9.27
N ASN A 36 -1.91 -5.51 9.23
CA ASN A 36 -2.24 -4.70 8.05
C ASN A 36 -1.35 -5.07 6.86
N LEU A 37 -0.03 -5.20 7.06
CA LEU A 37 0.90 -5.60 6.00
C LEU A 37 0.61 -7.01 5.47
N THR A 38 0.32 -7.95 6.37
CA THR A 38 -0.09 -9.31 5.99
C THR A 38 -1.40 -9.30 5.20
N PHE A 39 -2.39 -8.49 5.58
CA PHE A 39 -3.62 -8.36 4.83
C PHE A 39 -3.43 -7.73 3.45
N ILE A 40 -2.55 -6.73 3.33
CA ILE A 40 -2.19 -6.17 2.02
C ILE A 40 -1.59 -7.28 1.14
N GLN A 41 -0.58 -7.99 1.64
CA GLN A 41 0.11 -9.05 0.89
C GLN A 41 -0.83 -10.18 0.45
N THR A 42 -1.58 -10.77 1.40
CA THR A 42 -2.52 -11.86 1.11
C THR A 42 -3.64 -11.43 0.18
N THR A 43 -4.07 -10.16 0.26
CA THR A 43 -5.06 -9.61 -0.69
C THR A 43 -4.50 -9.51 -2.09
N LEU A 44 -3.24 -9.06 -2.24
CA LEU A 44 -2.57 -8.99 -3.54
C LEU A 44 -2.40 -10.39 -4.16
N GLU A 45 -1.94 -11.38 -3.37
CA GLU A 45 -1.81 -12.77 -3.80
C GLU A 45 -3.16 -13.38 -4.23
N ARG A 46 -4.20 -13.23 -3.41
CA ARG A 46 -5.55 -13.72 -3.70
C ARG A 46 -6.11 -13.13 -5.00
N ARG A 47 -5.83 -11.85 -5.25
CA ARG A 47 -6.24 -11.14 -6.48
C ARG A 47 -5.29 -11.39 -7.65
N LYS A 48 -4.21 -12.16 -7.45
CA LYS A 48 -3.13 -12.40 -8.41
C LYS A 48 -2.59 -11.08 -8.98
N THR A 49 -2.33 -10.12 -8.11
CA THR A 49 -1.92 -8.76 -8.48
C THR A 49 -0.73 -8.28 -7.66
N TRP A 50 -0.08 -7.21 -8.11
CA TRP A 50 1.13 -6.65 -7.50
C TRP A 50 1.31 -5.18 -7.92
N GLN A 51 2.28 -4.49 -7.32
CA GLN A 51 2.60 -3.12 -7.67
C GLN A 51 2.95 -2.98 -9.15
N GLY A 52 2.33 -2.04 -9.84
CA GLY A 52 2.61 -1.75 -11.25
C GLY A 52 2.07 -2.77 -12.25
N LYS A 53 1.27 -3.76 -11.85
CA LYS A 53 0.61 -4.67 -12.78
C LYS A 53 -0.19 -3.95 -13.88
N ASN A 54 -0.80 -2.81 -13.55
CA ASN A 54 -1.63 -2.00 -14.44
C ASN A 54 -0.97 -0.65 -14.78
N TYR A 55 0.32 -0.48 -14.49
CA TYR A 55 1.02 0.79 -14.71
C TYR A 55 1.11 1.12 -16.21
N ARG A 56 0.75 2.35 -16.56
CA ARG A 56 0.89 2.91 -17.90
C ARG A 56 1.69 4.20 -17.81
N LYS A 57 2.78 4.31 -18.57
CA LYS A 57 3.56 5.56 -18.65
C LYS A 57 2.68 6.68 -19.19
N SER A 58 2.78 7.86 -18.57
CA SER A 58 2.08 9.05 -19.06
C SER A 58 2.56 9.40 -20.48
N THR A 59 1.61 9.72 -21.34
CA THR A 59 1.85 10.23 -22.70
C THR A 59 1.76 11.76 -22.76
N ALA A 60 1.44 12.42 -21.63
CA ALA A 60 1.43 13.87 -21.56
C ALA A 60 2.83 14.43 -21.86
N VAL A 61 2.88 15.43 -22.73
CA VAL A 61 4.13 16.14 -23.02
C VAL A 61 4.59 16.85 -21.74
N LYS A 62 5.87 16.71 -21.42
CA LYS A 62 6.50 17.36 -20.26
C LYS A 62 6.56 18.87 -20.42
#